data_AF-A0A4R5KUK7-F1
#
_entry.id   AF-A0A4R5KUK7-F1
#
_cell.length_a   1.000
_cell.length_b   1.000
_cell.length_c   1.000
_cell.angle_alpha   90.00
_cell.angle_beta   90.00
_cell.angle_gamma   90.00
#
_symmetry.space_group_name_H-M   'P 1'
#
loop_
_entity.id
_entity.type
_entity.pdbx_description
1 polymer ?
#
loop_
_entity_poly.entity_id
_entity_poly.type
_entity_poly.pdbx_seq_one_letter_code
_entity_poly.pdbx_strand_id
1 'polypeptide(L)'
;MGRWKRMITAILSGGLIAAAFATDIVKRKIPNRLTAAGLLIGLLLHTVMEGLAGAGYALTGAALGFAPLLLLYWMHAVGAGDVKLFAALGALTGAEFVLQSIMYSLLYAAFISCLILIWRREWKQRGGRIARSLLLFAWFKEPRQLKAFGRSPQHLRFPFMWAVLPAAATVFYQIL
;
A
#
# COMPACT_ATOMS: atom_id res chain seq x y z
N MET A 1 22.88 -13.10 7.37
CA MET A 1 23.06 -11.78 6.73
C MET A 1 23.85 -10.86 7.69
N GLY A 2 25.00 -10.31 7.26
CA GLY A 2 25.84 -9.47 8.11
C GLY A 2 25.10 -8.21 8.60
N ARG A 3 25.34 -7.80 9.86
CA ARG A 3 24.65 -6.67 10.51
C ARG A 3 24.72 -5.37 9.68
N TRP A 4 25.85 -5.15 9.02
CA TRP A 4 26.08 -4.03 8.10
C TRP A 4 25.17 -4.04 6.86
N LYS A 5 24.89 -5.21 6.27
CA LYS A 5 24.00 -5.32 5.09
C LYS A 5 22.58 -4.86 5.45
N ARG A 6 22.09 -5.28 6.62
CA ARG A 6 20.77 -4.91 7.14
C ARG A 6 20.64 -3.41 7.41
N MET A 7 21.70 -2.77 7.92
CA MET A 7 21.70 -1.32 8.13
C MET A 7 21.63 -0.56 6.81
N ILE A 8 22.38 -0.98 5.79
CA ILE A 8 22.36 -0.33 4.47
C ILE A 8 20.97 -0.42 3.83
N THR A 9 20.38 -1.62 3.79
CA THR A 9 19.05 -1.80 3.20
C THR A 9 17.98 -1.04 4.00
N ALA A 10 18.09 -0.96 5.32
CA ALA A 10 17.17 -0.20 6.17
C ALA A 10 17.24 1.32 5.91
N ILE A 11 18.45 1.88 5.80
CA ILE A 11 18.65 3.31 5.51
C ILE A 11 18.08 3.66 4.13
N LEU A 12 18.36 2.84 3.12
CA LEU A 12 17.89 3.08 1.75
C LEU A 12 16.37 2.97 1.61
N SER A 13 15.77 1.94 2.21
CA SER A 13 14.31 1.76 2.20
C SER A 13 13.58 2.81 3.02
N GLY A 14 14.11 3.20 4.18
CA GLY A 14 13.60 4.31 4.97
C GLY A 14 13.65 5.63 4.21
N GLY A 15 14.77 5.92 3.52
CA GLY A 15 14.89 7.08 2.64
C GLY A 15 13.90 7.07 1.48
N LEU A 16 13.68 5.90 0.86
CA LEU A 16 12.69 5.74 -0.22
C LEU A 16 11.26 6.01 0.29
N ILE A 17 10.89 5.47 1.45
CA ILE A 17 9.57 5.70 2.06
C ILE A 17 9.39 7.18 2.43
N ALA A 18 10.40 7.81 3.03
CA ALA A 18 10.36 9.22 3.39
C ALA A 18 10.21 10.12 2.16
N ALA A 19 10.98 9.85 1.10
CA ALA A 19 10.89 10.57 -0.16
C ALA A 19 9.53 10.37 -0.85
N ALA A 20 9.00 9.13 -0.83
CA ALA A 20 7.68 8.85 -1.35
C ALA A 20 6.59 9.59 -0.55
N PHE A 21 6.68 9.60 0.78
CA PHE A 21 5.73 10.28 1.65
C PHE A 21 5.75 11.80 1.46
N ALA A 22 6.94 12.39 1.39
CA ALA A 22 7.09 13.81 1.07
C ALA A 22 6.49 14.15 -0.30
N THR A 23 6.71 13.29 -1.30
CA THR A 23 6.17 13.53 -2.64
C THR A 23 4.66 13.29 -2.72
N ASP A 24 4.12 12.35 -1.95
CA ASP A 24 2.68 12.10 -1.86
C ASP A 24 1.94 13.25 -1.17
N ILE A 25 2.51 13.81 -0.10
CA ILE A 25 1.97 15.03 0.55
C ILE A 25 1.95 16.21 -0.42
N VAL A 26 3.05 16.46 -1.14
CA VAL A 26 3.21 17.67 -1.95
C VAL A 26 2.50 17.55 -3.31
N LYS A 27 2.57 16.39 -3.97
CA LYS A 27 2.12 16.19 -5.35
C LYS A 27 0.98 15.18 -5.51
N ARG A 28 0.59 14.47 -4.44
CA ARG A 28 -0.39 13.35 -4.43
C ARG A 28 -0.14 12.30 -5.50
N LYS A 29 1.11 12.21 -5.97
CA LYS A 29 1.55 11.34 -7.05
C LYS A 29 2.99 10.93 -6.77
N ILE A 30 3.20 9.64 -6.57
CA ILE A 30 4.54 9.06 -6.45
C ILE A 30 5.17 9.03 -7.86
N PRO A 31 6.31 9.71 -8.08
CA PRO A 31 6.94 9.77 -9.39
C PRO A 31 7.55 8.41 -9.73
N ASN A 32 7.23 7.89 -10.92
CA ASN A 32 7.78 6.62 -11.42
C ASN A 32 9.32 6.58 -11.41
N ARG A 33 9.98 7.74 -11.54
CA ARG A 33 11.44 7.84 -11.48
C ARG A 33 11.99 7.42 -10.12
N LEU A 34 11.32 7.78 -9.02
CA LEU A 34 11.74 7.44 -7.67
C LEU A 34 11.62 5.94 -7.42
N THR A 35 10.48 5.34 -7.81
CA THR A 35 10.27 3.90 -7.66
C THR A 35 11.18 3.10 -8.57
N ALA A 36 11.40 3.55 -9.81
CA ALA A 36 12.34 2.90 -10.73
C ALA A 36 13.79 2.98 -10.21
N ALA A 37 14.21 4.14 -9.68
CA ALA A 37 15.52 4.28 -9.05
C ALA A 37 15.68 3.34 -7.85
N GLY A 38 14.68 3.26 -6.95
CA GLY A 38 14.70 2.35 -5.82
C GLY A 38 14.83 0.88 -6.23
N LEU A 39 14.07 0.46 -7.26
CA LEU A 39 14.12 -0.90 -7.79
C LEU A 39 15.49 -1.22 -8.42
N LEU A 40 16.05 -0.29 -9.21
CA LEU A 40 17.37 -0.45 -9.80
C LEU A 40 18.47 -0.50 -8.74
N ILE A 41 18.41 0.37 -7.72
CA ILE A 41 19.38 0.37 -6.61
C ILE A 41 19.31 -0.95 -5.83
N GLY A 42 18.11 -1.47 -5.54
CA GLY A 42 17.96 -2.75 -4.88
C GLY A 42 18.53 -3.91 -5.68
N LEU A 43 18.23 -3.96 -6.98
CA LEU A 43 18.77 -4.97 -7.88
C LEU A 43 20.31 -4.88 -7.96
N LEU A 44 20.87 -3.68 -8.14
CA LEU A 44 22.31 -3.47 -8.22
C LEU A 44 23.02 -3.81 -6.90
N LEU A 45 22.45 -3.43 -5.76
CA LEU A 45 23.05 -3.76 -4.46
C LEU A 45 23.11 -5.27 -4.24
N HIS A 46 21.99 -5.97 -4.40
CA HIS A 46 21.98 -7.41 -4.15
C HIS A 46 22.79 -8.17 -5.20
N THR A 47 22.79 -7.74 -6.47
CA THR A 47 23.64 -8.33 -7.51
C THR A 47 25.13 -8.13 -7.23
N VAL A 48 25.57 -6.95 -6.78
CA VAL A 48 26.97 -6.69 -6.45
C VAL A 48 27.40 -7.45 -5.19
N MET A 49 26.51 -7.59 -4.21
CA MET A 49 26.85 -8.23 -2.93
C MET A 49 26.81 -9.77 -2.97
N GLU A 50 25.91 -10.35 -3.77
CA GLU A 50 25.61 -11.80 -3.74
C GLU A 50 25.49 -12.41 -5.15
N GLY A 51 25.87 -11.66 -6.19
CA GLY A 51 25.87 -12.12 -7.58
C GLY A 51 24.46 -12.42 -8.11
N LEU A 52 24.35 -13.47 -8.93
CA LEU A 52 23.08 -13.91 -9.50
C LEU A 52 22.04 -14.33 -8.44
N ALA A 53 22.49 -14.87 -7.30
CA ALA A 53 21.59 -15.23 -6.20
C ALA A 53 20.92 -13.99 -5.59
N GLY A 54 21.69 -12.91 -5.40
CA GLY A 54 21.14 -11.63 -4.94
C GLY A 54 20.21 -10.98 -5.96
N ALA A 55 20.46 -11.15 -7.26
CA ALA A 55 19.54 -10.72 -8.32
C ALA A 55 18.17 -11.41 -8.17
N GLY A 56 18.17 -12.73 -7.97
CA GLY A 56 16.96 -13.50 -7.70
C GLY A 56 16.25 -13.04 -6.43
N TYR A 57 16.99 -12.74 -5.37
CA TYR A 57 16.42 -12.22 -4.12
C TYR A 57 15.71 -10.86 -4.32
N ALA A 58 16.35 -9.93 -5.03
CA ALA A 58 15.74 -8.63 -5.33
C ALA A 58 14.52 -8.76 -6.24
N LEU A 59 14.58 -9.61 -7.29
CA LEU A 59 13.45 -9.83 -8.20
C LEU A 59 12.27 -10.49 -7.50
N THR A 60 12.51 -11.50 -6.66
CA THR A 60 11.46 -12.16 -5.89
C THR A 60 10.82 -11.22 -4.88
N GLY A 61 11.62 -10.42 -4.17
CA GLY A 61 11.13 -9.35 -3.30
C GLY A 61 10.28 -8.32 -4.06
N ALA A 62 10.75 -7.87 -5.23
CA ALA A 62 10.00 -6.93 -6.08
C ALA A 62 8.67 -7.52 -6.56
N ALA A 63 8.67 -8.78 -7.02
CA ALA A 63 7.47 -9.47 -7.47
C ALA A 63 6.45 -9.64 -6.34
N LEU A 64 6.90 -10.03 -5.14
CA LEU A 64 6.06 -10.19 -3.96
C LEU A 64 5.58 -8.87 -3.37
N GLY A 65 6.31 -7.77 -3.58
CA GLY A 65 5.83 -6.42 -3.28
C GLY A 65 4.79 -5.92 -4.30
N PHE A 66 4.94 -6.29 -5.56
CA PHE A 66 4.10 -5.83 -6.66
C PHE A 66 2.78 -6.59 -6.76
N ALA A 67 2.81 -7.93 -6.75
CA ALA A 67 1.66 -8.77 -7.08
C ALA A 67 0.44 -8.59 -6.14
N PRO A 68 0.60 -8.55 -4.80
CA PRO A 68 -0.53 -8.34 -3.89
C PRO A 68 -1.16 -6.96 -4.08
N LEU A 69 -0.35 -5.91 -4.25
CA LEU A 69 -0.86 -4.56 -4.45
C LEU A 69 -1.46 -4.36 -5.84
N LEU A 70 -0.99 -5.09 -6.86
CA LEU A 70 -1.61 -5.07 -8.18
C LEU A 70 -3.05 -5.58 -8.12
N LEU A 71 -3.30 -6.64 -7.35
CA LEU A 71 -4.66 -7.15 -7.12
C LEU A 71 -5.55 -6.09 -6.45
N LEU A 72 -5.03 -5.39 -5.43
CA LEU A 72 -5.73 -4.28 -4.78
C LEU A 72 -5.95 -3.07 -5.71
N TYR A 73 -5.01 -2.81 -6.62
CA TYR A 73 -5.13 -1.77 -7.63
C TYR A 73 -6.26 -2.07 -8.63
N TRP A 74 -6.42 -3.31 -9.06
CA TRP A 74 -7.57 -3.71 -9.89
C TRP A 74 -8.91 -3.51 -9.17
N MET A 75 -8.94 -3.75 -7.86
CA MET A 75 -10.10 -3.41 -7.02
C MET A 75 -10.25 -1.90 -6.75
N HIS A 76 -9.40 -1.05 -7.33
CA HIS A 76 -9.37 0.41 -7.14
C HIS A 76 -9.17 0.85 -5.68
N ALA A 77 -8.63 -0.03 -4.84
CA ALA A 77 -8.39 0.24 -3.42
C ALA A 77 -7.09 1.03 -3.18
N VAL A 78 -6.07 0.81 -4.02
CA VAL A 78 -4.72 1.38 -3.87
C VAL A 78 -4.31 2.11 -5.16
N GLY A 79 -3.44 3.11 -5.08
CA GLY A 79 -2.95 3.85 -6.25
C GLY A 79 -1.86 3.09 -7.02
N ALA A 80 -1.78 3.29 -8.34
CA ALA A 80 -0.71 2.70 -9.17
C ALA A 80 0.71 3.11 -8.73
N GLY A 81 0.84 4.26 -8.05
CA GLY A 81 2.10 4.70 -7.46
C GLY A 81 2.56 3.81 -6.31
N ASP A 82 1.63 3.44 -5.42
CA ASP A 82 1.93 2.61 -4.25
C ASP A 82 2.37 1.20 -4.67
N VAL A 83 1.72 0.62 -5.69
CA VAL A 83 2.11 -0.69 -6.24
C VAL A 83 3.59 -0.70 -6.66
N LYS A 84 4.03 0.36 -7.34
CA LYS A 84 5.43 0.49 -7.79
C LYS A 84 6.39 0.77 -6.64
N LEU A 85 5.94 1.51 -5.62
CA LEU A 85 6.73 1.78 -4.43
C LEU A 85 7.04 0.49 -3.67
N PHE A 86 6.04 -0.38 -3.47
CA PHE A 86 6.26 -1.65 -2.79
C PHE A 86 7.09 -2.63 -3.62
N ALA A 87 6.99 -2.59 -4.95
CA ALA A 87 7.93 -3.32 -5.81
C ALA A 87 9.38 -2.86 -5.58
N ALA A 88 9.62 -1.55 -5.50
CA ALA A 88 10.93 -1.00 -5.23
C ALA A 88 11.41 -1.31 -3.80
N LEU A 89 10.53 -1.26 -2.80
CA LEU A 89 10.84 -1.66 -1.43
C LEU A 89 11.22 -3.13 -1.34
N GLY A 90 10.42 -4.01 -1.95
CA GLY A 90 10.72 -5.44 -2.01
C GLY A 90 12.04 -5.75 -2.70
N ALA A 91 12.43 -5.00 -3.74
CA ALA A 91 13.74 -5.12 -4.36
C ALA A 91 14.90 -4.75 -3.41
N LEU A 92 14.69 -3.79 -2.51
CA LEU A 92 15.70 -3.30 -1.57
C LEU A 92 15.80 -4.17 -0.31
N THR A 93 14.66 -4.51 0.29
CA THR A 93 14.59 -5.16 1.61
C THR A 93 14.29 -6.65 1.53
N GLY A 94 13.79 -7.13 0.40
CA GLY A 94 13.41 -8.52 0.19
C GLY A 94 11.95 -8.84 0.51
N ALA A 95 11.59 -10.10 0.26
CA ALA A 95 10.23 -10.61 0.34
C ALA A 95 9.60 -10.51 1.74
N GLU A 96 10.35 -10.87 2.78
CA GLU A 96 9.84 -10.92 4.15
C GLU A 96 9.41 -9.54 4.65
N PHE A 97 10.29 -8.55 4.51
CA PHE A 97 10.03 -7.16 4.92
C PHE A 97 8.84 -6.57 4.16
N VAL A 98 8.78 -6.76 2.84
CA VAL A 98 7.73 -6.14 2.02
C VAL A 98 6.36 -6.75 2.29
N LEU A 99 6.28 -8.08 2.49
CA LEU A 99 5.02 -8.75 2.82
C LEU A 99 4.50 -8.32 4.19
N GLN A 100 5.37 -8.25 5.21
CA GLN A 100 5.01 -7.72 6.53
C GLN A 100 4.56 -6.27 6.42
N SER A 101 5.29 -5.44 5.67
CA SER A 101 4.94 -4.03 5.45
C SER A 101 3.57 -3.89 4.80
N ILE A 102 3.26 -4.70 3.78
CA ILE A 102 1.93 -4.72 3.13
C ILE A 102 0.86 -5.09 4.15
N MET A 103 1.07 -6.17 4.92
CA MET A 103 0.11 -6.66 5.89
C MET A 103 -0.20 -5.60 6.97
N TYR A 104 0.84 -5.00 7.57
CA TYR A 104 0.65 -3.93 8.55
C TYR A 104 0.01 -2.68 7.92
N SER A 105 0.38 -2.32 6.69
CA SER A 105 -0.24 -1.18 5.98
C SER A 105 -1.74 -1.41 5.77
N LEU A 106 -2.15 -2.64 5.43
CA LEU A 106 -3.57 -2.99 5.28
C LEU A 106 -4.31 -2.94 6.62
N LEU A 107 -3.71 -3.43 7.70
CA LEU A 107 -4.30 -3.37 9.04
C LEU A 107 -4.48 -1.91 9.50
N TYR A 108 -3.46 -1.07 9.35
CA TYR A 108 -3.55 0.35 9.68
C TYR A 108 -4.56 1.09 8.78
N ALA A 109 -4.60 0.80 7.49
CA ALA A 109 -5.58 1.37 6.58
C ALA A 109 -7.02 0.98 6.98
N ALA A 110 -7.26 -0.28 7.34
CA ALA A 110 -8.54 -0.76 7.82
C ALA A 110 -8.94 -0.08 9.14
N PHE A 111 -8.00 0.04 10.08
CA PHE A 111 -8.22 0.70 11.37
C PHE A 111 -8.56 2.18 11.21
N ILE A 112 -7.77 2.92 10.44
CA ILE A 112 -8.01 4.35 10.17
C ILE A 112 -9.36 4.55 9.48
N SER A 113 -9.69 3.70 8.51
CA SER A 113 -10.99 3.75 7.81
C SER A 113 -12.15 3.51 8.78
N CYS A 114 -12.02 2.54 9.69
CA CYS A 114 -13.01 2.26 10.72
C CYS A 114 -13.20 3.45 11.68
N LEU A 115 -12.10 4.05 12.15
CA LEU A 115 -12.14 5.24 13.00
C LEU A 115 -12.83 6.42 12.32
N ILE A 116 -12.53 6.70 11.06
CA ILE A 116 -13.18 7.78 10.29
C ILE A 116 -14.69 7.53 10.18
N LEU A 117 -15.10 6.28 9.93
CA LEU A 117 -16.52 5.91 9.84
C LEU A 117 -17.27 6.09 11.17
N ILE A 118 -16.64 5.74 12.29
CA ILE A 118 -17.21 5.92 13.64
C ILE A 118 -17.30 7.41 13.96
N TRP A 119 -16.24 8.18 13.70
CA TRP A 119 -16.16 9.59 14.10
C TRP A 119 -17.11 10.49 13.29
N ARG A 120 -17.36 10.18 12.01
CA ARG A 120 -18.24 11.00 11.16
C ARG A 120 -19.74 10.95 11.53
N ARG A 121 -20.20 10.12 12.48
CA ARG A 121 -21.63 10.00 12.87
C ARG A 121 -22.60 9.83 11.67
N GLU A 122 -22.13 9.44 10.48
CA GLU A 122 -22.95 9.23 9.27
C GLU A 122 -23.82 7.95 9.34
N TRP A 123 -23.81 7.25 10.49
CA TRP A 123 -24.67 6.09 10.77
C TRP A 123 -26.14 6.40 10.53
N LYS A 124 -26.62 7.61 10.88
CA LYS A 124 -28.03 8.00 10.69
C LYS A 124 -28.43 8.25 9.22
N GLN A 125 -27.50 8.53 8.31
CA GLN A 125 -27.83 8.78 6.89
C GLN A 125 -27.52 7.61 5.94
N ARG A 126 -26.56 6.73 6.32
CA ARG A 126 -26.21 5.52 5.55
C ARG A 126 -26.94 4.26 6.04
N GLY A 127 -27.17 4.11 7.34
CA GLY A 127 -27.84 2.93 7.92
C GLY A 127 -29.30 2.77 7.47
N GLY A 128 -30.06 3.88 7.46
CA GLY A 128 -31.44 3.88 6.95
C GLY A 128 -31.55 3.56 5.45
N ARG A 129 -30.47 3.79 4.68
CA ARG A 129 -30.43 3.51 3.24
C ARG A 129 -30.08 2.05 2.96
N ILE A 130 -29.16 1.44 3.72
CA ILE A 130 -28.84 0.00 3.61
C ILE A 130 -30.02 -0.87 4.05
N ALA A 131 -30.69 -0.51 5.16
CA ALA A 131 -31.91 -1.20 5.60
C ALA A 131 -33.02 -1.10 4.56
N ARG A 132 -33.20 0.08 3.95
CA ARG A 132 -34.16 0.27 2.86
C ARG A 132 -33.74 -0.44 1.57
N SER A 133 -32.45 -0.55 1.26
CA SER A 133 -31.95 -1.33 0.12
C SER A 133 -32.15 -2.83 0.31
N LEU A 134 -32.00 -3.36 1.53
CA LEU A 134 -32.30 -4.77 1.84
C LEU A 134 -33.81 -5.04 1.85
N LEU A 135 -34.61 -4.12 2.40
CA LEU A 135 -36.07 -4.18 2.33
C LEU A 135 -36.59 -4.06 0.89
N LEU A 136 -35.99 -3.20 0.06
CA LEU A 136 -36.31 -3.09 -1.37
C LEU A 136 -35.78 -4.29 -2.18
N PHE A 137 -34.68 -4.92 -1.77
CA PHE A 137 -34.20 -6.16 -2.40
C PHE A 137 -35.15 -7.35 -2.10
N ALA A 138 -35.72 -7.37 -0.91
CA ALA A 138 -36.75 -8.33 -0.53
C ALA A 138 -38.11 -8.06 -1.22
N TRP A 139 -38.35 -6.83 -1.70
CA TRP A 139 -39.66 -6.41 -2.20
C TRP A 139 -39.74 -6.12 -3.71
N PHE A 140 -38.63 -5.80 -4.41
CA PHE A 140 -38.67 -5.39 -5.83
C PHE A 140 -37.51 -5.95 -6.68
N LYS A 141 -37.89 -6.77 -7.69
CA LYS A 141 -37.13 -7.00 -8.93
C LYS A 141 -37.01 -5.67 -9.69
N GLU A 142 -35.93 -4.90 -9.52
CA GLU A 142 -35.42 -4.01 -10.58
C GLU A 142 -34.01 -3.44 -10.26
N PRO A 143 -32.96 -3.85 -11.00
CA PRO A 143 -31.56 -3.53 -10.68
C PRO A 143 -31.10 -2.16 -11.19
N ARG A 144 -31.99 -1.14 -11.24
CA ARG A 144 -31.65 0.17 -11.83
C ARG A 144 -30.97 1.15 -10.86
N GLN A 145 -31.02 0.91 -9.55
CA GLN A 145 -30.47 1.87 -8.55
C GLN A 145 -29.03 1.55 -8.09
N LEU A 146 -28.47 0.39 -8.45
CA LEU A 146 -27.07 0.04 -8.12
C LEU A 146 -26.04 0.91 -8.87
N LYS A 147 -26.40 1.54 -10.00
CA LYS A 147 -25.50 2.47 -10.72
C LYS A 147 -25.42 3.86 -10.07
N ALA A 148 -26.36 4.24 -9.22
CA ALA A 148 -26.28 5.50 -8.46
C ALA A 148 -25.33 5.40 -7.25
N PHE A 149 -25.01 4.18 -6.80
CA PHE A 149 -24.05 3.91 -5.72
C PHE A 149 -22.59 4.15 -6.18
N GLY A 150 -22.32 4.08 -7.49
CA GLY A 150 -21.00 4.36 -8.07
C GLY A 150 -20.69 5.85 -8.30
N ARG A 151 -21.61 6.77 -7.97
CA ARG A 151 -21.45 8.22 -8.20
C ARG A 151 -21.72 9.05 -6.95
N SER A 152 -21.12 8.68 -5.81
CA SER A 152 -20.90 9.66 -4.73
C SER A 152 -19.48 10.23 -4.87
N PRO A 153 -19.31 11.43 -5.45
CA PRO A 153 -18.01 12.08 -5.61
C PRO A 153 -17.57 12.73 -4.30
N GLN A 154 -17.32 11.92 -3.27
CA GLN A 154 -16.48 12.33 -2.14
C GLN A 154 -15.55 11.17 -1.82
N HIS A 155 -14.63 10.96 -2.74
CA HIS A 155 -13.39 10.24 -2.51
C HIS A 155 -12.63 10.92 -1.35
N LEU A 156 -12.97 10.57 -0.11
CA LEU A 156 -12.00 10.53 0.97
C LEU A 156 -11.06 9.35 0.67
N ARG A 157 -10.31 9.46 -0.44
CA ARG A 157 -9.14 8.61 -0.69
C ARG A 157 -8.10 9.09 0.31
N PHE A 158 -8.18 8.56 1.52
CA PHE A 158 -7.09 8.69 2.47
C PHE A 158 -5.84 8.16 1.78
N PRO A 159 -4.75 8.95 1.68
CA PRO A 159 -3.57 8.51 0.97
C PRO A 159 -3.02 7.26 1.67
N PHE A 160 -2.93 6.15 0.94
CA PHE A 160 -2.50 4.85 1.48
C PHE A 160 -1.16 4.97 2.22
N MET A 161 -0.29 5.88 1.77
CA MET A 161 0.98 6.22 2.41
C MET A 161 0.91 6.56 3.90
N TRP A 162 -0.20 7.10 4.39
CA TRP A 162 -0.35 7.37 5.83
C TRP A 162 -0.43 6.10 6.67
N ALA A 163 -0.90 5.00 6.11
CA ALA A 163 -0.86 3.69 6.76
C ALA A 163 0.49 2.98 6.56
N VAL A 164 1.17 3.28 5.45
CA VAL A 164 2.48 2.68 5.11
C VAL A 164 3.60 3.17 6.02
N LEU A 165 3.60 4.44 6.41
CA LEU A 165 4.65 5.00 7.25
C LEU A 165 4.73 4.34 8.65
N PRO A 166 3.63 4.24 9.43
CA PRO A 166 3.65 3.52 10.70
C PRO A 166 3.90 2.01 10.50
N ALA A 167 3.38 1.41 9.43
CA ALA A 167 3.67 0.00 9.10
C ALA A 167 5.16 -0.25 8.90
N ALA A 168 5.83 0.58 8.10
CA ALA A 168 7.27 0.46 7.89
C ALA A 168 8.04 0.67 9.19
N ALA A 169 7.67 1.66 10.01
CA ALA A 169 8.28 1.89 11.32
C ALA A 169 8.15 0.67 12.24
N THR A 170 6.97 0.02 12.27
CA THR A 170 6.78 -1.21 13.07
C THR A 170 7.62 -2.38 12.56
N VAL A 171 7.76 -2.54 11.24
CA VAL A 171 8.57 -3.61 10.66
C VAL A 171 10.06 -3.34 10.89
N PHE A 172 10.51 -2.09 10.79
CA PHE A 172 11.89 -1.73 11.16
C PHE A 172 12.20 -2.04 12.62
N TYR A 173 11.27 -1.76 13.53
CA TYR A 173 11.45 -2.07 14.95
C TYR A 173 11.54 -3.59 15.24
N GLN A 174 10.94 -4.43 14.39
CA GLN A 174 11.03 -5.89 14.55
C GLN A 174 12.32 -6.50 13.99
N ILE A 175 12.97 -5.81 13.03
CA ILE A 175 14.08 -6.37 12.25
C ILE A 175 15.45 -5.81 12.68
N LEU A 176 15.50 -4.60 13.25
CA LEU A 176 16.71 -4.01 13.85
C LEU A 176 17.00 -4.60 15.24
#